data_AF-A0A7S1ZTE7-F1
#
_entry.id   AF-A0A7S1ZTE7-F1
#
_cell.length_a   1.000
_cell.length_b   1.000
_cell.length_c   1.000
_cell.angle_alpha   90.00
_cell.angle_beta   90.00
_cell.angle_gamma   90.00
#
_symmetry.space_group_name_H-M   'P 1'
#
loop_
_entity.id
_entity.type
_entity.pdbx_description
1 polymer ?
#
loop_
_entity_poly.entity_id
_entity_poly.type
_entity_poly.pdbx_seq_one_letter_code
_entity_poly.pdbx_strand_id
1 'polypeptide(L)'
;MIPCTTSHIDNMVQRISKSGFINFYGEQRVGNAGPKSVVGVRSFEIGRAMLQKDFKLAIDLLMTGRLKSYRNISGNSGGNDEEGGKKKEEQKDGDSDEEYIESREIRHVRKVWKESGGDPTATLKAMPSPGRGGGVGAGGAMMARERAVLKGLKRYGKDNALMAIRCLQHGVRMFWINAYQSYVWNLAVTERIRRLGTEVAIGDLYVQNRKDDVFCGDNDGEGGGGSRKKDVCIVSKENISDVDISQVVLPLPGYDVQYPSNEIGKFYEDILLRDNVSFCKDTVAEATAKGTYRDIVAFAKDLEWEKVKDGGENSKHGEEEMQQSDIVDTFKIRFELGSGSYATMMLRELMTTTLARYH
;
A
#
# COMPACT_ATOMS: atom_id res chain seq x y z
N MET A 1 -9.86 11.23 26.19
CA MET A 1 -9.77 9.86 25.65
C MET A 1 -10.67 8.98 26.50
N ILE A 2 -11.50 8.13 25.88
CA ILE A 2 -12.32 7.15 26.60
C ILE A 2 -11.43 5.92 26.84
N PRO A 3 -11.32 5.40 28.08
CA PRO A 3 -10.57 4.18 28.35
C PRO A 3 -11.14 2.99 27.56
N CYS A 4 -10.28 2.22 26.89
CA CYS A 4 -10.69 0.99 26.21
C CYS A 4 -10.97 -0.09 27.26
N THR A 5 -12.09 -0.79 27.19
CA THR A 5 -12.48 -1.84 28.13
C THR A 5 -12.54 -3.18 27.42
N THR A 6 -12.62 -4.29 28.15
CA THR A 6 -12.80 -5.62 27.53
C THR A 6 -14.05 -5.66 26.65
N SER A 7 -15.16 -5.08 27.14
CA SER A 7 -16.42 -4.97 26.39
C SER A 7 -16.32 -4.15 25.11
N HIS A 8 -15.46 -3.12 25.06
CA HIS A 8 -15.19 -2.39 23.82
C HIS A 8 -14.52 -3.30 22.78
N ILE A 9 -13.53 -4.10 23.19
CA ILE A 9 -12.83 -5.03 22.30
C ILE A 9 -13.75 -6.14 21.81
N ASP A 10 -14.53 -6.75 22.71
CA ASP A 10 -15.51 -7.79 22.36
C ASP A 10 -16.51 -7.30 21.30
N ASN A 11 -17.08 -6.11 21.49
CA ASN A 11 -18.01 -5.53 20.53
C ASN A 11 -17.35 -5.25 19.17
N MET A 12 -16.10 -4.79 19.15
CA MET A 12 -15.36 -4.52 17.91
C MET A 12 -15.01 -5.81 17.17
N VAL A 13 -14.55 -6.83 17.88
CA VAL A 13 -14.27 -8.16 17.33
C VAL A 13 -15.54 -8.77 16.75
N GLN A 14 -16.66 -8.77 17.50
CA GLN A 14 -17.94 -9.28 17.02
C GLN A 14 -18.42 -8.53 15.76
N ARG A 15 -18.25 -7.20 15.72
CA ARG A 15 -18.63 -6.37 14.57
C ARG A 15 -17.83 -6.75 13.32
N ILE A 16 -16.51 -6.90 13.45
CA ILE A 16 -15.62 -7.26 12.33
C ILE A 16 -15.88 -8.70 11.89
N SER A 17 -16.08 -9.64 12.82
CA SER A 17 -16.41 -11.02 12.48
C SER A 17 -17.73 -11.12 11.71
N LYS A 18 -18.74 -10.29 12.07
CA LYS A 18 -20.05 -10.30 11.42
C LYS A 18 -20.08 -9.54 10.09
N SER A 19 -19.44 -8.38 10.03
CA SER A 19 -19.62 -7.42 8.92
C SER A 19 -18.41 -7.34 8.00
N GLY A 20 -17.30 -7.98 8.38
CA GLY A 20 -16.01 -7.85 7.72
C GLY A 20 -15.38 -6.47 7.91
N PHE A 21 -14.41 -6.17 7.05
CA PHE A 21 -13.76 -4.87 6.95
C PHE A 21 -13.52 -4.52 5.47
N ILE A 22 -13.38 -3.23 5.18
CA ILE A 22 -13.14 -2.78 3.80
C ILE A 22 -11.75 -3.22 3.34
N ASN A 23 -11.69 -3.89 2.19
CA ASN A 23 -10.49 -4.58 1.71
C ASN A 23 -9.48 -3.66 0.98
N PHE A 24 -9.14 -2.53 1.60
CA PHE A 24 -8.20 -1.54 1.05
C PHE A 24 -6.82 -2.11 0.75
N TYR A 25 -6.16 -1.57 -0.26
CA TYR A 25 -4.71 -1.72 -0.42
C TYR A 25 -3.98 -0.84 0.59
N GLY A 26 -3.13 -1.45 1.42
CA GLY A 26 -2.34 -0.75 2.43
C GLY A 26 -1.17 0.06 1.89
N GLU A 27 -0.48 0.79 2.79
CA GLU A 27 0.64 1.69 2.46
C GLU A 27 1.79 0.99 1.71
N GLN A 28 2.00 -0.29 2.00
CA GLN A 28 3.01 -1.11 1.31
C GLN A 28 2.80 -1.14 -0.21
N ARG A 29 1.54 -1.04 -0.68
CA ARG A 29 1.18 -1.12 -2.10
C ARG A 29 1.11 0.25 -2.77
N VAL A 30 0.35 1.18 -2.19
CA VAL A 30 0.09 2.50 -2.80
C VAL A 30 1.11 3.56 -2.38
N GLY A 31 1.77 3.37 -1.23
CA GLY A 31 2.65 4.35 -0.58
C GLY A 31 2.02 4.93 0.68
N ASN A 32 2.86 5.56 1.51
CA ASN A 32 2.47 6.09 2.82
C ASN A 32 1.35 7.14 2.71
N ALA A 33 0.46 7.16 3.71
CA ALA A 33 -0.56 8.19 3.84
C ALA A 33 0.03 9.53 4.30
N GLY A 34 -0.56 10.63 3.82
CA GLY A 34 -0.19 11.99 4.22
C GLY A 34 0.06 12.94 3.04
N PRO A 35 0.33 14.22 3.33
CA PRO A 35 0.65 15.22 2.32
C PRO A 35 1.94 14.86 1.57
N LYS A 36 1.98 15.15 0.26
CA LYS A 36 3.16 14.89 -0.59
C LYS A 36 4.44 15.54 -0.07
N SER A 37 4.33 16.69 0.61
CA SER A 37 5.47 17.35 1.27
C SER A 37 6.11 16.53 2.38
N VAL A 38 5.35 15.62 2.99
CA VAL A 38 5.80 14.79 4.12
C VAL A 38 6.28 13.43 3.62
N VAL A 39 5.51 12.77 2.75
CA VAL A 39 5.77 11.38 2.32
C VAL A 39 6.58 11.26 1.03
N GLY A 40 6.74 12.37 0.30
CA GLY A 40 7.39 12.40 -1.01
C GLY A 40 6.60 11.67 -2.10
N VAL A 41 7.32 11.10 -3.07
CA VAL A 41 6.73 10.41 -4.22
C VAL A 41 6.19 9.04 -3.82
N ARG A 42 4.93 8.79 -4.17
CA ARG A 42 4.27 7.49 -3.96
C ARG A 42 4.34 6.61 -5.20
N SER A 43 4.25 5.30 -4.99
CA SER A 43 4.41 4.30 -6.06
C SER A 43 3.42 4.49 -7.20
N PHE A 44 2.18 4.88 -6.89
CA PHE A 44 1.15 5.12 -7.90
C PHE A 44 1.44 6.34 -8.79
N GLU A 45 2.23 7.32 -8.32
CA GLU A 45 2.57 8.49 -9.12
C GLU A 45 3.53 8.12 -10.26
N ILE A 46 4.47 7.21 -9.97
CA ILE A 46 5.35 6.61 -10.98
C ILE A 46 4.51 5.79 -11.98
N GLY A 47 3.59 4.97 -11.48
CA GLY A 47 2.68 4.17 -12.30
C GLY A 47 1.82 5.02 -13.24
N ARG A 48 1.27 6.13 -12.72
CA ARG A 48 0.50 7.10 -13.53
C ARG A 48 1.34 7.68 -14.66
N ALA A 49 2.56 8.13 -14.37
CA ALA A 49 3.47 8.68 -15.39
C ALA A 49 3.81 7.63 -16.47
N MET A 50 4.02 6.37 -16.07
CA MET A 50 4.24 5.26 -17.01
C MET A 50 3.02 4.99 -17.90
N LEU A 51 1.81 4.98 -17.35
CA LEU A 51 0.56 4.80 -18.10
C LEU A 51 0.29 5.96 -19.07
N GLN A 52 0.73 7.17 -18.72
CA GLN A 52 0.71 8.34 -19.61
C GLN A 52 1.80 8.29 -20.70
N LYS A 53 2.65 7.26 -20.69
CA LYS A 53 3.87 7.15 -21.52
C LYS A 53 4.89 8.28 -21.30
N ASP A 54 4.78 9.01 -20.19
CA ASP A 54 5.77 9.98 -19.75
C ASP A 54 6.86 9.28 -18.92
N PHE A 55 7.69 8.51 -19.63
CA PHE A 55 8.78 7.77 -19.01
C PHE A 55 9.88 8.69 -18.44
N LYS A 56 9.99 9.94 -18.92
CA LYS A 56 10.93 10.92 -18.37
C LYS A 56 10.45 11.35 -16.98
N LEU A 57 9.17 11.69 -16.84
CA LEU A 57 8.56 11.98 -15.54
C LEU A 57 8.63 10.78 -14.59
N ALA A 58 8.38 9.55 -15.08
CA ALA A 58 8.49 8.35 -14.25
C ALA A 58 9.89 8.18 -13.64
N ILE A 59 10.94 8.45 -14.42
CA ILE A 59 12.33 8.44 -13.93
C ILE A 59 12.56 9.58 -12.93
N ASP A 60 12.09 10.79 -13.22
CA ASP A 60 12.26 11.93 -12.33
C ASP A 60 11.57 11.72 -10.97
N LEU A 61 10.38 11.13 -10.97
CA LEU A 61 9.65 10.72 -9.77
C LEU A 61 10.41 9.66 -8.97
N LEU A 62 10.98 8.65 -9.64
CA LEU A 62 11.85 7.65 -9.01
C LEU A 62 13.09 8.31 -8.36
N MET A 63 13.73 9.25 -9.07
CA MET A 63 14.91 9.98 -8.62
C MET A 63 14.59 11.02 -7.53
N THR A 64 13.35 11.49 -7.43
CA THR A 64 12.87 12.32 -6.31
C THR A 64 12.59 11.48 -5.07
N GLY A 65 12.01 10.30 -5.24
CA GLY A 65 11.79 9.31 -4.18
C GLY A 65 10.88 9.74 -3.04
N ARG A 66 10.88 8.92 -1.99
CA ARG A 66 10.06 9.11 -0.78
C ARG A 66 10.77 10.05 0.18
N LEU A 67 10.00 10.86 0.87
CA LEU A 67 10.44 11.64 2.03
C LEU A 67 9.82 10.95 3.25
N LYS A 68 10.58 10.70 4.32
CA LYS A 68 10.00 10.68 5.66
C LYS A 68 11.00 11.38 6.57
N SER A 69 10.55 12.47 7.15
CA SER A 69 11.18 13.17 8.27
C SER A 69 10.02 13.55 9.18
N TYR A 70 9.75 12.77 10.21
CA TYR A 70 8.90 13.21 11.31
C TYR A 70 9.82 13.82 12.37
N ARG A 71 10.29 15.06 12.12
CA ARG A 71 10.67 15.90 13.26
C ARG A 71 9.37 16.31 13.91
N ASN A 72 9.13 15.80 15.13
CA ASN A 72 8.12 16.32 16.04
C ASN A 72 8.07 17.85 15.95
N ILE A 73 7.02 18.41 15.35
CA ILE A 73 6.69 19.83 15.49
C ILE A 73 5.96 19.94 16.83
N SER A 74 6.71 19.69 17.90
CA SER A 74 6.36 20.02 19.27
C SER A 74 7.61 19.78 20.14
N GLY A 75 8.28 20.86 20.53
CA GLY A 75 9.12 20.85 21.73
C GLY A 75 10.63 20.96 21.53
N ASN A 76 11.09 22.19 21.68
CA ASN A 76 12.33 22.59 22.36
C ASN A 76 13.66 22.62 21.58
N SER A 77 14.06 23.86 21.29
CA SER A 77 15.45 24.29 21.15
C SER A 77 16.25 23.96 22.42
N GLY A 78 17.39 23.31 22.27
CA GLY A 78 18.36 23.11 23.35
C GLY A 78 19.45 22.14 22.89
N GLY A 79 20.66 22.65 22.67
CA GLY A 79 21.81 21.83 22.27
C GLY A 79 22.36 20.98 23.41
N ASN A 80 23.09 19.93 23.06
CA ASN A 80 24.49 19.71 23.45
C ASN A 80 25.03 18.46 22.76
N ASP A 81 26.32 18.54 22.42
CA ASP A 81 27.18 17.45 21.98
C ASP A 81 27.35 16.40 23.10
N GLU A 82 27.51 15.12 22.76
CA GLU A 82 28.56 14.25 23.32
C GLU A 82 28.55 12.82 22.71
N GLU A 83 29.73 12.21 22.77
CA GLU A 83 30.19 10.99 22.09
C GLU A 83 29.65 9.66 22.67
N GLY A 84 29.68 8.62 21.83
CA GLY A 84 30.17 7.30 22.26
C GLY A 84 29.12 6.24 22.62
N GLY A 85 29.20 5.08 21.94
CA GLY A 85 28.56 3.85 22.43
C GLY A 85 28.13 2.86 21.36
N LYS A 86 29.06 2.05 20.84
CA LYS A 86 28.74 0.83 20.08
C LYS A 86 28.13 -0.20 21.02
N LYS A 87 26.90 -0.64 20.76
CA LYS A 87 26.44 -2.00 21.08
C LYS A 87 25.79 -2.61 19.84
N LYS A 88 26.38 -3.72 19.40
CA LYS A 88 25.83 -4.63 18.39
C LYS A 88 24.88 -5.57 19.13
N GLU A 89 23.62 -5.59 18.71
CA GLU A 89 22.77 -6.76 18.90
C GLU A 89 22.23 -7.18 17.54
N GLU A 90 22.47 -8.44 17.22
CA GLU A 90 21.98 -9.13 16.03
C GLU A 90 20.54 -9.52 16.29
N GLN A 91 19.59 -8.99 15.52
CA GLN A 91 18.23 -9.52 15.47
C GLN A 91 17.72 -9.52 14.03
N LYS A 92 17.39 -10.72 13.57
CA LYS A 92 16.80 -11.02 12.27
C LYS A 92 15.30 -10.76 12.29
N ASP A 93 14.82 -10.26 11.15
CA ASP A 93 13.48 -10.41 10.58
C ASP A 93 12.30 -10.14 11.53
N GLY A 94 11.91 -8.87 11.60
CA GLY A 94 10.65 -8.42 12.17
C GLY A 94 10.26 -7.08 11.57
N ASP A 95 9.01 -6.98 11.13
CA ASP A 95 8.30 -5.79 10.64
C ASP A 95 8.31 -4.70 11.73
N SER A 96 9.40 -3.94 11.84
CA SER A 96 9.45 -2.73 12.67
C SER A 96 9.14 -1.53 11.79
N ASP A 97 8.19 -0.71 12.26
CA ASP A 97 7.98 0.67 11.86
C ASP A 97 9.23 1.52 12.19
N GLU A 98 10.42 1.11 11.74
CA GLU A 98 11.62 1.92 11.82
C GLU A 98 11.42 3.15 10.93
N GLU A 99 11.43 4.31 11.57
CA GLU A 99 11.30 5.61 10.94
C GLU A 99 12.34 5.73 9.81
N TYR A 100 11.89 5.61 8.56
CA TYR A 100 12.76 5.76 7.40
C TYR A 100 13.30 7.19 7.34
N ILE A 101 14.55 7.39 7.79
CA ILE A 101 15.28 8.64 7.65
C ILE A 101 16.19 8.54 6.43
N GLU A 102 15.95 9.39 5.44
CA GLU A 102 16.77 9.42 4.23
C GLU A 102 18.21 9.84 4.55
N SER A 103 19.16 8.95 4.26
CA SER A 103 20.58 9.17 4.54
C SER A 103 21.12 10.42 3.83
N ARG A 104 22.19 11.00 4.38
CA ARG A 104 22.83 12.20 3.81
C ARG A 104 23.31 11.96 2.37
N GLU A 105 23.79 10.76 2.09
CA GLU A 105 24.27 10.33 0.78
C GLU A 105 23.11 10.25 -0.23
N ILE A 106 21.96 9.68 0.15
CA ILE A 106 20.78 9.64 -0.72
C ILE A 106 20.34 11.07 -1.06
N ARG A 107 20.20 11.93 -0.04
CA ARG A 107 19.84 13.34 -0.24
C ARG A 107 20.80 14.05 -1.19
N HIS A 108 22.10 13.78 -1.06
CA HIS A 108 23.10 14.33 -1.98
C HIS A 108 22.90 13.85 -3.42
N VAL A 109 22.68 12.55 -3.64
CA VAL A 109 22.41 11.99 -4.98
C VAL A 109 21.18 12.63 -5.63
N ARG A 110 20.07 12.72 -4.88
CA ARG A 110 18.83 13.35 -5.38
C ARG A 110 19.01 14.84 -5.67
N LYS A 111 19.78 15.54 -4.83
CA LYS A 111 20.15 16.95 -5.05
C LYS A 111 20.95 17.11 -6.34
N VAL A 112 21.95 16.26 -6.58
CA VAL A 112 22.76 16.30 -7.82
C VAL A 112 21.90 16.02 -9.06
N TRP A 113 20.98 15.05 -9.00
CA TRP A 113 20.02 14.81 -10.08
C TRP A 113 19.22 16.08 -10.42
N LYS A 114 18.66 16.74 -9.41
CA LYS A 114 17.86 17.96 -9.57
C LYS A 114 18.69 19.13 -10.11
N GLU A 115 19.86 19.40 -9.54
CA GLU A 115 20.70 20.55 -9.91
C GLU A 115 21.37 20.39 -11.29
N SER A 116 21.65 19.16 -11.70
CA SER A 116 22.22 18.87 -13.03
C SER A 116 21.18 18.83 -14.17
N GLY A 117 19.90 19.01 -13.86
CA GLY A 117 18.82 18.86 -14.85
C GLY A 117 18.66 17.42 -15.34
N GLY A 118 18.96 16.43 -14.49
CA GLY A 118 18.84 15.01 -14.80
C GLY A 118 20.01 14.39 -15.55
N ASP A 119 21.26 14.84 -15.31
CA ASP A 119 22.44 14.22 -15.94
C ASP A 119 22.79 12.86 -15.28
N PRO A 120 22.64 11.73 -15.99
CA PRO A 120 22.94 10.43 -15.43
C PRO A 120 24.42 10.25 -15.08
N THR A 121 25.34 10.96 -15.75
CA THR A 121 26.77 10.82 -15.51
C THR A 121 27.18 11.49 -14.21
N ALA A 122 26.78 12.75 -14.00
CA ALA A 122 26.98 13.45 -12.73
C ALA A 122 26.33 12.70 -11.56
N THR A 123 25.09 12.24 -11.71
CA THR A 123 24.38 11.54 -10.63
C THR A 123 25.02 10.19 -10.30
N LEU A 124 25.46 9.40 -11.29
CA LEU A 124 26.19 8.15 -11.02
C LEU A 124 27.52 8.36 -10.29
N LYS A 125 28.21 9.49 -10.54
CA LYS A 125 29.44 9.84 -9.81
C LYS A 125 29.17 10.21 -8.36
N ALA A 126 28.01 10.81 -8.07
CA ALA A 126 27.59 11.14 -6.71
C ALA A 126 27.10 9.92 -5.91
N MET A 127 26.75 8.82 -6.58
CA MET A 127 26.32 7.59 -5.90
C MET A 127 27.49 6.89 -5.19
N PRO A 128 27.31 6.43 -3.95
CA PRO A 128 28.34 5.66 -3.26
C PRO A 128 28.68 4.39 -4.05
N SER A 129 29.96 4.03 -4.05
CA SER A 129 30.46 2.86 -4.77
C SER A 129 29.90 1.57 -4.13
N PRO A 130 29.44 0.57 -4.90
CA PRO A 130 29.12 -0.74 -4.34
C PRO A 130 30.40 -1.28 -3.68
N GLY A 131 30.40 -1.44 -2.36
CA GLY A 131 31.61 -1.75 -1.61
C GLY A 131 32.32 -3.00 -2.15
N ARG A 132 33.59 -2.87 -2.56
CA ARG A 132 34.52 -4.01 -2.66
C ARG A 132 35.04 -4.32 -1.25
N GLY A 133 34.22 -4.93 -0.42
CA GLY A 133 34.63 -5.35 0.92
C GLY A 133 33.75 -6.50 1.38
N GLY A 134 34.34 -7.69 1.56
CA GLY A 134 33.68 -8.92 1.98
C GLY A 134 33.19 -8.92 3.42
N GLY A 135 32.41 -7.90 3.81
CA GLY A 135 31.62 -7.87 5.03
C GLY A 135 30.17 -8.07 4.68
N VAL A 136 29.61 -9.23 5.06
CA VAL A 136 28.19 -9.53 4.92
C VAL A 136 27.43 -8.62 5.89
N GLY A 137 26.81 -7.56 5.38
CA GLY A 137 25.95 -6.66 6.15
C GLY A 137 26.06 -5.20 5.73
N ALA A 138 24.97 -4.64 5.19
CA ALA A 138 24.69 -3.22 4.95
C ALA A 138 25.38 -2.46 3.77
N GLY A 139 26.39 -3.02 3.08
CA GLY A 139 27.06 -2.34 1.95
C GLY A 139 26.52 -2.63 0.54
N GLY A 140 25.52 -3.52 0.42
CA GLY A 140 25.00 -4.03 -0.85
C GLY A 140 23.83 -3.20 -1.39
N ALA A 141 24.05 -2.55 -2.54
CA ALA A 141 23.01 -2.07 -3.46
C ALA A 141 22.12 -0.88 -3.01
N MET A 142 22.68 0.10 -2.31
CA MET A 142 22.02 1.39 -2.09
C MET A 142 21.54 2.02 -3.42
N MET A 143 20.26 2.41 -3.45
CA MET A 143 19.56 2.95 -4.63
C MET A 143 19.68 2.07 -5.88
N ALA A 144 19.49 0.75 -5.74
CA ALA A 144 19.66 -0.23 -6.82
C ALA A 144 18.84 0.10 -8.08
N ARG A 145 17.58 0.52 -7.89
CA ARG A 145 16.63 0.82 -8.97
C ARG A 145 17.06 2.08 -9.71
N GLU A 146 17.36 3.14 -8.97
CA GLU A 146 17.87 4.39 -9.49
C GLU A 146 19.17 4.16 -10.27
N ARG A 147 20.11 3.40 -9.69
CA ARG A 147 21.37 3.06 -10.35
C ARG A 147 21.18 2.30 -11.65
N ALA A 148 20.23 1.35 -11.70
CA ALA A 148 19.91 0.60 -12.90
C ALA A 148 19.37 1.52 -14.01
N VAL A 149 18.45 2.43 -13.66
CA VAL A 149 17.89 3.42 -14.59
C VAL A 149 18.96 4.38 -15.08
N LEU A 150 19.80 4.94 -14.21
CA LEU A 150 20.87 5.85 -14.62
C LEU A 150 21.89 5.18 -15.54
N LYS A 151 22.26 3.92 -15.27
CA LYS A 151 23.10 3.13 -16.19
C LYS A 151 22.43 2.93 -17.54
N GLY A 152 21.11 2.70 -17.55
CA GLY A 152 20.30 2.63 -18.75
C GLY A 152 20.32 3.94 -19.55
N LEU A 153 20.09 5.08 -18.90
CA LEU A 153 20.16 6.40 -19.54
C LEU A 153 21.55 6.70 -20.11
N LYS A 154 22.62 6.31 -19.42
CA LYS A 154 24.00 6.45 -19.93
C LYS A 154 24.26 5.57 -21.16
N ARG A 155 23.69 4.37 -21.18
CA ARG A 155 23.89 3.39 -22.28
C ARG A 155 23.09 3.75 -23.53
N TYR A 156 21.82 4.10 -23.36
CA TYR A 156 20.87 4.29 -24.47
C TYR A 156 20.62 5.77 -24.80
N GLY A 157 21.14 6.71 -24.00
CA GLY A 157 20.92 8.14 -24.15
C GLY A 157 19.73 8.65 -23.33
N LYS A 158 19.81 9.93 -22.92
CA LYS A 158 18.83 10.59 -22.04
C LYS A 158 17.41 10.67 -22.62
N ASP A 159 17.29 10.63 -23.95
CA ASP A 159 16.00 10.70 -24.64
C ASP A 159 15.29 9.34 -24.74
N ASN A 160 16.01 8.24 -24.49
CA ASN A 160 15.48 6.88 -24.53
C ASN A 160 15.06 6.39 -23.13
N ALA A 161 14.20 7.18 -22.46
CA ALA A 161 13.76 6.90 -21.09
C ALA A 161 13.09 5.51 -20.92
N LEU A 162 12.31 5.06 -21.90
CA LEU A 162 11.71 3.72 -21.89
C LEU A 162 12.78 2.61 -21.82
N MET A 163 13.88 2.74 -22.57
CA MET A 163 14.96 1.75 -22.54
C MET A 163 15.69 1.74 -21.20
N ALA A 164 15.79 2.90 -20.54
CA ALA A 164 16.33 2.99 -19.18
C ALA A 164 15.42 2.33 -18.14
N ILE A 165 14.10 2.53 -18.25
CA ILE A 165 13.12 1.84 -17.39
C ILE A 165 13.18 0.32 -17.59
N ARG A 166 13.37 -0.16 -18.83
CA ARG A 166 13.53 -1.59 -19.13
C ARG A 166 14.80 -2.23 -18.57
N CYS A 167 15.75 -1.45 -18.02
CA CYS A 167 16.85 -1.99 -17.23
C CYS A 167 16.41 -2.48 -15.84
N LEU A 168 15.22 -2.11 -15.38
CA LEU A 168 14.61 -2.65 -14.17
C LEU A 168 14.00 -4.04 -14.46
N GLN A 169 13.99 -4.91 -13.46
CA GLN A 169 13.28 -6.20 -13.54
C GLN A 169 11.78 -6.00 -13.82
N HIS A 170 11.18 -6.95 -14.54
CA HIS A 170 9.78 -6.83 -14.99
C HIS A 170 8.80 -6.60 -13.84
N GLY A 171 8.93 -7.36 -12.75
CA GLY A 171 8.07 -7.20 -11.56
C GLY A 171 8.08 -5.79 -10.96
N VAL A 172 9.21 -5.09 -10.96
CA VAL A 172 9.28 -3.70 -10.45
C VAL A 172 8.50 -2.73 -11.34
N ARG A 173 8.54 -2.95 -12.66
CA ARG A 173 7.82 -2.10 -13.62
C ARG A 173 6.32 -2.31 -13.48
N MET A 174 5.88 -3.56 -13.38
CA MET A 174 4.48 -3.90 -13.15
C MET A 174 3.98 -3.44 -11.78
N PHE A 175 4.82 -3.49 -10.75
CA PHE A 175 4.46 -3.00 -9.42
C PHE A 175 3.96 -1.55 -9.45
N TRP A 176 4.60 -0.64 -10.20
CA TRP A 176 4.16 0.74 -10.29
C TRP A 176 2.81 0.89 -11.00
N ILE A 177 2.62 0.15 -12.10
CA ILE A 177 1.33 0.10 -12.81
C ILE A 177 0.23 -0.41 -11.88
N ASN A 178 0.49 -1.51 -11.18
CA ASN A 178 -0.45 -2.10 -10.25
C ASN A 178 -0.72 -1.18 -9.05
N ALA A 179 0.27 -0.40 -8.59
CA ALA A 179 0.07 0.61 -7.54
C ALA A 179 -0.90 1.71 -7.99
N TYR A 180 -0.89 2.11 -9.26
CA TYR A 180 -1.89 3.03 -9.80
C TYR A 180 -3.29 2.41 -9.85
N GLN A 181 -3.41 1.16 -10.30
CA GLN A 181 -4.69 0.44 -10.27
C GLN A 181 -5.25 0.36 -8.84
N SER A 182 -4.41 -0.01 -7.86
CA SER A 182 -4.77 -0.07 -6.44
C SER A 182 -5.20 1.29 -5.89
N TYR A 183 -4.52 2.38 -6.29
CA TYR A 183 -4.88 3.74 -5.89
C TYR A 183 -6.28 4.12 -6.38
N VAL A 184 -6.57 3.92 -7.67
CA VAL A 184 -7.89 4.20 -8.24
C VAL A 184 -8.96 3.33 -7.60
N TRP A 185 -8.67 2.05 -7.35
CA TRP A 185 -9.60 1.15 -6.67
C TRP A 185 -9.92 1.60 -5.23
N ASN A 186 -8.92 2.01 -4.45
CA ASN A 186 -9.13 2.55 -3.10
C ASN A 186 -10.04 3.80 -3.13
N LEU A 187 -9.86 4.69 -4.13
CA LEU A 187 -10.73 5.85 -4.30
C LEU A 187 -12.16 5.41 -4.65
N ALA A 188 -12.32 4.47 -5.58
CA ALA A 188 -13.62 3.99 -6.03
C ALA A 188 -14.40 3.30 -4.92
N VAL A 189 -13.75 2.46 -4.11
CA VAL A 189 -14.37 1.83 -2.93
C VAL A 189 -14.81 2.88 -1.91
N THR A 190 -13.95 3.86 -1.63
CA THR A 190 -14.29 4.96 -0.71
C THR A 190 -15.53 5.69 -1.20
N GLU A 191 -15.58 6.03 -2.49
CA GLU A 191 -16.72 6.73 -3.09
C GLU A 191 -17.99 5.87 -3.11
N ARG A 192 -17.85 4.57 -3.42
CA ARG A 192 -18.94 3.59 -3.36
C ARG A 192 -19.56 3.61 -1.97
N ILE A 193 -18.77 3.36 -0.92
CA ILE A 193 -19.29 3.29 0.45
C ILE A 193 -19.90 4.63 0.86
N ARG A 194 -19.30 5.76 0.46
CA ARG A 194 -19.81 7.10 0.75
C ARG A 194 -21.19 7.36 0.14
N ARG A 195 -21.46 6.87 -1.07
CA ARG A 195 -22.71 7.17 -1.78
C ARG A 195 -23.80 6.12 -1.62
N LEU A 196 -23.42 4.84 -1.67
CA LEU A 196 -24.36 3.72 -1.70
C LEU A 196 -24.43 2.96 -0.36
N GLY A 197 -23.61 3.35 0.62
CA GLY A 197 -23.58 2.73 1.94
C GLY A 197 -22.91 1.36 1.95
N THR A 198 -23.27 0.53 2.93
CA THR A 198 -22.73 -0.82 3.17
C THR A 198 -23.62 -1.94 2.64
N GLU A 199 -24.76 -1.60 2.02
CA GLU A 199 -25.68 -2.57 1.42
C GLU A 199 -25.34 -2.78 -0.06
N VAL A 200 -25.87 -3.85 -0.66
CA VAL A 200 -25.78 -4.09 -2.10
C VAL A 200 -26.62 -3.05 -2.84
N ALA A 201 -26.10 -2.50 -3.95
CA ALA A 201 -26.79 -1.50 -4.74
C ALA A 201 -26.95 -1.94 -6.20
N ILE A 202 -28.03 -1.46 -6.83
CA ILE A 202 -28.27 -1.68 -8.26
C ILE A 202 -27.07 -1.13 -9.05
N GLY A 203 -26.60 -1.92 -10.00
CA GLY A 203 -25.49 -1.61 -10.87
C GLY A 203 -24.11 -1.98 -10.31
N ASP A 204 -24.03 -2.49 -9.07
CA ASP A 204 -22.81 -3.09 -8.54
C ASP A 204 -22.42 -4.34 -9.35
N LEU A 205 -21.13 -4.67 -9.30
CA LEU A 205 -20.61 -5.91 -9.88
C LEU A 205 -20.52 -6.97 -8.78
N TYR A 206 -20.90 -8.20 -9.08
CA TYR A 206 -20.76 -9.31 -8.14
C TYR A 206 -20.33 -10.59 -8.86
N VAL A 207 -19.77 -11.54 -8.10
CA VAL A 207 -19.33 -12.84 -8.61
C VAL A 207 -20.25 -13.95 -8.08
N GLN A 208 -20.93 -14.66 -8.99
CA GLN A 208 -21.96 -15.64 -8.63
C GLN A 208 -21.41 -17.02 -8.21
N ASN A 209 -20.34 -17.50 -8.85
CA ASN A 209 -19.72 -18.79 -8.55
C ASN A 209 -18.32 -18.62 -7.95
N ARG A 210 -18.23 -18.48 -6.64
CA ARG A 210 -16.97 -18.56 -5.89
C ARG A 210 -16.52 -20.02 -5.73
N LYS A 211 -16.24 -20.74 -6.83
CA LYS A 211 -15.56 -22.04 -6.70
C LYS A 211 -14.09 -21.78 -6.38
N ASP A 212 -13.64 -22.33 -5.26
CA ASP A 212 -12.29 -22.35 -4.70
C ASP A 212 -11.19 -21.93 -5.68
N ASP A 213 -10.87 -20.63 -5.71
CA ASP A 213 -9.54 -20.11 -6.07
C ASP A 213 -9.51 -18.59 -5.82
N VAL A 214 -8.78 -18.23 -4.77
CA VAL A 214 -8.08 -16.96 -4.51
C VAL A 214 -8.38 -15.82 -5.50
N PHE A 215 -9.32 -14.94 -5.14
CA PHE A 215 -9.54 -13.63 -5.79
C PHE A 215 -8.41 -12.63 -5.53
N CYS A 216 -7.16 -13.07 -5.43
CA CYS A 216 -6.03 -12.24 -5.02
C CYS A 216 -4.71 -12.88 -5.48
N GLY A 217 -4.43 -12.80 -6.77
CA GLY A 217 -3.08 -12.96 -7.29
C GLY A 217 -2.62 -11.61 -7.79
N ASP A 218 -1.65 -11.01 -7.10
CA ASP A 218 -0.69 -10.14 -7.74
C ASP A 218 -0.07 -10.95 -8.87
N ASN A 219 -0.66 -10.88 -10.07
CA ASN A 219 -0.06 -11.52 -11.23
C ASN A 219 1.12 -10.63 -11.61
N ASP A 220 2.27 -11.07 -11.15
CA ASP A 220 3.60 -10.57 -11.45
C ASP A 220 3.93 -10.85 -12.93
N GLY A 221 3.13 -10.33 -13.85
CA GLY A 221 3.52 -10.10 -15.23
C GLY A 221 3.90 -11.31 -16.10
N GLU A 222 3.88 -12.54 -15.62
CA GLU A 222 4.23 -13.72 -16.43
C GLU A 222 3.16 -14.80 -16.34
N GLY A 223 2.56 -15.11 -17.50
CA GLY A 223 1.94 -16.42 -17.75
C GLY A 223 0.46 -16.56 -17.41
N GLY A 224 -0.36 -16.62 -18.46
CA GLY A 224 -1.48 -17.58 -18.56
C GLY A 224 -2.52 -17.61 -17.44
N GLY A 225 -3.55 -16.76 -17.55
CA GLY A 225 -4.81 -16.92 -16.82
C GLY A 225 -5.99 -16.62 -17.73
N GLY A 226 -6.49 -17.66 -18.41
CA GLY A 226 -7.60 -17.58 -19.35
C GLY A 226 -8.89 -17.05 -18.72
N SER A 227 -9.58 -16.20 -19.47
CA SER A 227 -11.04 -16.04 -19.50
C SER A 227 -11.83 -16.20 -18.18
N ARG A 228 -11.68 -15.28 -17.23
CA ARG A 228 -12.55 -15.17 -16.03
C ARG A 228 -13.66 -14.11 -16.15
N LYS A 229 -13.88 -13.58 -17.36
CA LYS A 229 -14.95 -12.61 -17.67
C LYS A 229 -16.37 -13.21 -17.52
N LYS A 230 -16.48 -14.54 -17.38
CA LYS A 230 -17.76 -15.27 -17.42
C LYS A 230 -18.55 -15.25 -16.10
N ASP A 231 -17.92 -14.90 -14.98
CA ASP A 231 -18.58 -15.01 -13.67
C ASP A 231 -18.94 -13.66 -13.02
N VAL A 232 -18.57 -12.53 -13.65
CA VAL A 232 -18.90 -11.19 -13.17
C VAL A 232 -20.25 -10.78 -13.74
N CYS A 233 -21.20 -10.49 -12.85
CA CYS A 233 -22.56 -10.08 -13.18
C CYS A 233 -22.83 -8.69 -12.62
N ILE A 234 -23.88 -8.03 -13.14
CA ILE A 234 -24.37 -6.75 -12.64
C ILE A 234 -25.60 -7.01 -11.75
N VAL A 235 -25.66 -6.36 -10.60
CA VAL A 235 -26.85 -6.33 -9.75
C VAL A 235 -27.96 -5.55 -10.45
N SER A 236 -29.10 -6.19 -10.68
CA SER A 236 -30.34 -5.61 -11.20
C SER A 236 -31.41 -5.53 -10.10
N LYS A 237 -32.60 -5.02 -10.43
CA LYS A 237 -33.71 -4.96 -9.46
C LYS A 237 -34.23 -6.35 -9.09
N GLU A 238 -34.05 -7.33 -9.98
CA GLU A 238 -34.61 -8.66 -9.87
C GLU A 238 -33.73 -9.61 -9.04
N ASN A 239 -32.40 -9.42 -9.03
CA ASN A 239 -31.45 -10.31 -8.35
C ASN A 239 -30.84 -9.73 -7.06
N ILE A 240 -31.14 -8.47 -6.72
CA ILE A 240 -30.52 -7.78 -5.58
C ILE A 240 -30.74 -8.50 -4.24
N SER A 241 -31.86 -9.22 -4.08
CA SER A 241 -32.16 -10.02 -2.89
C SER A 241 -31.28 -11.28 -2.76
N ASP A 242 -30.69 -11.73 -3.86
CA ASP A 242 -29.93 -12.98 -3.95
C ASP A 242 -28.41 -12.74 -3.87
N VAL A 243 -28.00 -11.47 -3.77
CA VAL A 243 -26.59 -11.05 -3.74
C VAL A 243 -26.27 -10.52 -2.36
N ASP A 244 -25.20 -11.05 -1.78
CA ASP A 244 -24.63 -10.55 -0.53
C ASP A 244 -23.51 -9.54 -0.79
N ILE A 245 -23.31 -8.60 0.14
CA ILE A 245 -22.24 -7.59 0.04
C ILE A 245 -20.85 -8.22 -0.05
N SER A 246 -20.66 -9.39 0.55
CA SER A 246 -19.41 -10.16 0.45
C SER A 246 -19.11 -10.61 -0.98
N GLN A 247 -20.10 -10.68 -1.88
CA GLN A 247 -19.94 -11.05 -3.28
C GLN A 247 -19.64 -9.86 -4.19
N VAL A 248 -19.83 -8.64 -3.69
CA VAL A 248 -19.63 -7.41 -4.47
C VAL A 248 -18.14 -7.16 -4.70
N VAL A 249 -17.80 -6.85 -5.94
CA VAL A 249 -16.45 -6.58 -6.39
C VAL A 249 -16.37 -5.23 -7.08
N LEU A 250 -15.19 -4.61 -7.03
CA LEU A 250 -14.85 -3.48 -7.88
C LEU A 250 -13.64 -3.80 -8.76
N PRO A 251 -13.59 -3.27 -10.00
CA PRO A 251 -12.51 -3.56 -10.92
C PRO A 251 -11.25 -2.77 -10.57
N LEU A 252 -10.10 -3.44 -10.62
CA LEU A 252 -8.83 -2.76 -10.86
C LEU A 252 -8.85 -2.29 -12.33
N PRO A 253 -8.70 -0.98 -12.61
CA PRO A 253 -8.94 -0.44 -13.94
C PRO A 253 -7.98 -1.06 -14.95
N GLY A 254 -8.49 -1.39 -16.14
CA GLY A 254 -7.75 -2.14 -17.16
C GLY A 254 -8.55 -2.28 -18.45
N TYR A 255 -7.92 -2.83 -19.50
CA TYR A 255 -8.57 -2.94 -20.81
C TYR A 255 -9.52 -4.14 -20.95
N ASP A 256 -9.56 -5.06 -19.98
CA ASP A 256 -10.36 -6.30 -20.02
C ASP A 256 -11.21 -6.49 -18.74
N VAL A 257 -11.79 -5.40 -18.25
CA VAL A 257 -12.73 -5.41 -17.12
C VAL A 257 -14.04 -4.73 -17.51
N GLN A 258 -15.09 -5.07 -16.77
CA GLN A 258 -16.37 -4.39 -16.77
C GLN A 258 -16.39 -3.39 -15.61
N TYR A 259 -16.95 -2.21 -15.85
CA TYR A 259 -17.17 -1.20 -14.82
C TYR A 259 -18.61 -1.28 -14.29
N PRO A 260 -18.86 -0.87 -13.04
CA PRO A 260 -20.22 -0.79 -12.50
C PRO A 260 -21.13 0.06 -13.40
N SER A 261 -22.40 -0.30 -13.50
CA SER A 261 -23.36 0.45 -14.33
C SER A 261 -24.04 1.61 -13.59
N ASN A 262 -23.71 1.80 -12.31
CA ASN A 262 -24.16 2.90 -11.48
C ASN A 262 -23.17 4.09 -11.53
N GLU A 263 -23.38 5.08 -10.65
CA GLU A 263 -22.56 6.28 -10.56
C GLU A 263 -21.07 6.03 -10.24
N ILE A 264 -20.72 4.85 -9.72
CA ILE A 264 -19.33 4.48 -9.47
C ILE A 264 -18.60 4.19 -10.78
N GLY A 265 -19.29 3.68 -11.81
CA GLY A 265 -18.73 3.57 -13.16
C GLY A 265 -18.29 4.92 -13.71
N LYS A 266 -19.15 5.95 -13.58
CA LYS A 266 -18.82 7.33 -13.98
C LYS A 266 -17.65 7.90 -13.18
N PHE A 267 -17.58 7.59 -11.89
CA PHE A 267 -16.47 8.01 -11.05
C PHE A 267 -15.11 7.43 -11.52
N TYR A 268 -15.08 6.18 -12.00
CA TYR A 268 -13.89 5.64 -12.65
C TYR A 268 -13.51 6.43 -13.90
N GLU A 269 -14.47 6.73 -14.77
CA GLU A 269 -14.25 7.54 -15.98
C GLU A 269 -13.67 8.91 -15.63
N ASP A 270 -14.24 9.60 -14.64
CA ASP A 270 -13.80 10.93 -14.19
C ASP A 270 -12.36 10.91 -13.65
N ILE A 271 -11.99 9.93 -12.83
CA ILE A 271 -10.62 9.80 -12.30
C ILE A 271 -9.63 9.55 -13.42
N LEU A 272 -9.93 8.61 -14.31
CA LEU A 272 -9.03 8.23 -15.39
C LEU A 272 -8.86 9.39 -16.38
N LEU A 273 -9.92 10.11 -16.68
CA LEU A 273 -9.88 11.32 -17.50
C LEU A 273 -9.07 12.44 -16.84
N ARG A 274 -9.33 12.74 -15.57
CA ARG A 274 -8.57 13.74 -14.79
C ARG A 274 -7.08 13.43 -14.78
N ASP A 275 -6.73 12.16 -14.64
CA ASP A 275 -5.36 11.71 -14.61
C ASP A 275 -4.77 11.51 -16.02
N ASN A 276 -5.53 11.74 -17.09
CA ASN A 276 -5.13 11.51 -18.48
C ASN A 276 -4.57 10.08 -18.71
N VAL A 277 -5.24 9.09 -18.13
CA VAL A 277 -4.88 7.67 -18.24
C VAL A 277 -5.98 6.93 -19.00
N SER A 278 -5.58 6.15 -20.01
CA SER A 278 -6.47 5.26 -20.74
C SER A 278 -5.88 3.87 -20.79
N PHE A 279 -6.62 2.86 -20.32
CA PHE A 279 -6.20 1.47 -20.42
C PHE A 279 -6.60 0.89 -21.77
N CYS A 280 -5.63 0.76 -22.67
CA CYS A 280 -5.80 0.12 -23.97
C CYS A 280 -4.83 -1.06 -24.09
N LYS A 281 -5.12 -2.04 -24.95
CA LYS A 281 -4.10 -2.99 -25.37
C LYS A 281 -2.98 -2.21 -26.07
N ASP A 282 -1.77 -2.32 -25.54
CA ASP A 282 -0.60 -1.60 -26.02
C ASP A 282 0.56 -2.58 -26.26
N THR A 283 1.46 -2.24 -27.18
CA THR A 283 2.69 -2.99 -27.40
C THR A 283 3.74 -2.69 -26.33
N VAL A 284 3.61 -1.55 -25.64
CA VAL A 284 4.42 -1.18 -24.49
C VAL A 284 3.81 -1.79 -23.23
N ALA A 285 4.38 -2.90 -22.76
CA ALA A 285 3.95 -3.58 -21.53
C ALA A 285 3.93 -2.64 -20.30
N GLU A 286 4.81 -1.63 -20.28
CA GLU A 286 4.91 -0.62 -19.23
C GLU A 286 3.82 0.48 -19.30
N ALA A 287 2.89 0.42 -20.25
CA ALA A 287 1.84 1.42 -20.43
C ALA A 287 0.44 0.78 -20.57
N THR A 288 0.27 -0.44 -20.08
CA THR A 288 -1.00 -1.16 -20.18
C THR A 288 -1.21 -2.10 -18.99
N ALA A 289 -2.46 -2.43 -18.71
CA ALA A 289 -2.83 -3.47 -17.77
C ALA A 289 -4.18 -4.08 -18.15
N LYS A 290 -4.29 -5.41 -17.99
CA LYS A 290 -5.54 -6.15 -18.27
C LYS A 290 -6.68 -5.75 -17.33
N GLY A 291 -6.34 -5.49 -16.07
CA GLY A 291 -7.32 -5.32 -15.00
C GLY A 291 -7.77 -6.67 -14.43
N THR A 292 -8.39 -6.62 -13.27
CA THR A 292 -8.98 -7.76 -12.56
C THR A 292 -10.06 -7.24 -11.61
N TYR A 293 -10.69 -8.10 -10.83
CA TYR A 293 -11.69 -7.73 -9.83
C TYR A 293 -11.18 -7.99 -8.42
N ARG A 294 -11.64 -7.19 -7.48
CA ARG A 294 -11.32 -7.33 -6.06
C ARG A 294 -12.57 -7.12 -5.21
N ASP A 295 -12.74 -7.99 -4.23
CA ASP A 295 -13.79 -7.91 -3.22
C ASP A 295 -13.70 -6.60 -2.45
N ILE A 296 -14.84 -5.92 -2.27
CA ILE A 296 -14.89 -4.66 -1.51
C ILE A 296 -14.78 -4.88 0.00
N VAL A 297 -15.28 -6.02 0.50
CA VAL A 297 -15.27 -6.44 1.91
C VAL A 297 -14.46 -7.73 2.04
N ALA A 298 -13.59 -7.79 3.05
CA ALA A 298 -12.87 -8.98 3.44
C ALA A 298 -13.31 -9.42 4.85
N PHE A 299 -13.19 -10.72 5.12
CA PHE A 299 -13.56 -11.32 6.40
C PHE A 299 -12.35 -11.99 7.03
N ALA A 300 -12.21 -11.79 8.34
CA ALA A 300 -11.23 -12.50 9.15
C ALA A 300 -11.84 -13.81 9.64
N LYS A 301 -11.09 -14.91 9.52
CA LYS A 301 -11.43 -16.20 10.14
C LYS A 301 -10.70 -16.32 11.46
N ASP A 302 -11.29 -17.09 12.38
CA ASP A 302 -10.70 -17.40 13.69
C ASP A 302 -10.18 -16.17 14.45
N LEU A 303 -11.00 -15.10 14.42
CA LEU A 303 -10.70 -13.83 15.06
C LEU A 303 -10.91 -13.94 16.58
N GLU A 304 -9.80 -14.06 17.30
CA GLU A 304 -9.74 -14.24 18.75
C GLU A 304 -8.85 -13.18 19.39
N TRP A 305 -9.15 -12.77 20.61
CA TRP A 305 -8.33 -11.81 21.35
C TRP A 305 -8.18 -12.21 22.82
N GLU A 306 -7.05 -11.80 23.43
CA GLU A 306 -6.76 -12.00 24.84
C GLU A 306 -6.11 -10.76 25.45
N LYS A 307 -6.51 -10.39 26.67
CA LYS A 307 -5.88 -9.31 27.43
C LYS A 307 -4.50 -9.74 27.92
N VAL A 308 -3.47 -8.93 27.64
CA VAL A 308 -2.12 -9.18 28.15
C VAL A 308 -1.97 -8.45 29.49
N LYS A 309 -1.57 -9.17 30.54
CA LYS A 309 -1.18 -8.53 31.81
C LYS A 309 0.18 -7.88 31.58
N ASP A 310 0.31 -6.61 31.95
CA ASP A 310 1.55 -5.86 31.79
C ASP A 310 2.61 -6.46 32.72
N GLY A 311 3.43 -7.35 32.16
CA GLY A 311 4.51 -8.04 32.84
C GLY A 311 5.79 -7.27 32.64
N GLY A 312 5.98 -6.17 33.36
CA GLY A 312 7.33 -5.64 33.53
C GLY A 312 8.19 -6.74 34.13
N GLU A 313 9.25 -7.16 33.45
CA GLU A 313 10.22 -8.18 33.90
C GLU A 313 10.96 -7.81 35.21
N ASN A 314 10.48 -6.85 36.01
CA ASN A 314 11.07 -6.48 37.29
C ASN A 314 10.03 -5.97 38.32
N SER A 315 9.06 -6.80 38.70
CA SER A 315 8.35 -6.58 39.96
C SER A 315 7.99 -7.91 40.63
N LYS A 316 8.97 -8.47 41.34
CA LYS A 316 8.68 -9.18 42.58
C LYS A 316 8.27 -8.12 43.60
N HIS A 317 7.00 -8.08 44.00
CA HIS A 317 6.51 -7.84 45.37
C HIS A 317 5.00 -7.59 45.35
N GLY A 318 4.28 -8.22 46.28
CA GLY A 318 2.99 -7.76 46.75
C GLY A 318 1.78 -8.43 46.12
N GLU A 319 1.31 -9.50 46.76
CA GLU A 319 -0.08 -9.92 46.70
C GLU A 319 -0.94 -8.83 47.36
N GLU A 320 -1.45 -7.90 46.57
CA GLU A 320 -2.63 -7.10 46.93
C GLU A 320 -3.66 -7.31 45.82
N GLU A 321 -4.85 -7.81 46.19
CA GLU A 321 -6.02 -7.95 45.33
C GLU A 321 -6.48 -6.56 44.85
N MET A 322 -5.78 -6.03 43.86
CA MET A 322 -6.18 -4.82 43.16
C MET A 322 -7.29 -5.20 42.19
N GLN A 323 -8.48 -4.61 42.40
CA GLN A 323 -9.64 -4.69 41.51
C GLN A 323 -9.16 -4.74 40.05
N GLN A 324 -9.41 -5.87 39.38
CA GLN A 324 -9.04 -6.11 37.99
C GLN A 324 -9.63 -4.96 37.16
N SER A 325 -8.83 -3.96 36.82
CA SER A 325 -9.30 -2.84 36.02
C SER A 325 -9.76 -3.41 34.68
N ASP A 326 -10.99 -3.07 34.29
CA ASP A 326 -11.55 -3.50 32.99
C ASP A 326 -10.82 -2.82 31.82
N ILE A 327 -10.00 -1.81 32.12
CA ILE A 327 -9.21 -1.06 31.15
C ILE A 327 -8.17 -1.97 30.49
N VAL A 328 -8.13 -1.96 29.15
CA VAL A 328 -7.20 -2.75 28.34
C VAL A 328 -6.21 -1.81 27.65
N ASP A 329 -4.96 -1.84 28.12
CA ASP A 329 -3.85 -1.08 27.53
C ASP A 329 -3.16 -1.89 26.44
N THR A 330 -3.00 -3.20 26.67
CA THR A 330 -2.36 -4.14 25.73
C THR A 330 -3.21 -5.38 25.59
N PHE A 331 -3.41 -5.82 24.35
CA PHE A 331 -4.07 -7.08 24.03
C PHE A 331 -3.36 -7.76 22.87
N LYS A 332 -3.51 -9.08 22.81
CA LYS A 332 -3.03 -9.91 21.71
C LYS A 332 -4.24 -10.36 20.89
N ILE A 333 -4.09 -10.36 19.57
CA ILE A 333 -5.14 -10.76 18.64
C ILE A 333 -4.60 -11.81 17.68
N ARG A 334 -5.43 -12.79 17.33
CA ARG A 334 -5.15 -13.86 16.39
C ARG A 334 -6.27 -13.90 15.36
N PHE A 335 -5.91 -14.08 14.09
CA PHE A 335 -6.86 -14.20 12.99
C PHE A 335 -6.17 -14.72 11.73
N GLU A 336 -6.97 -15.21 10.80
CA GLU A 336 -6.54 -15.57 9.45
C GLU A 336 -7.23 -14.68 8.42
N LEU A 337 -6.49 -14.25 7.40
CA LEU A 337 -7.01 -13.50 6.27
C LEU A 337 -6.80 -14.27 4.98
N GLY A 338 -7.75 -14.12 4.04
CA GLY A 338 -7.54 -14.57 2.68
C GLY A 338 -6.35 -13.86 2.02
N SER A 339 -5.74 -14.50 1.03
CA SER A 339 -4.69 -13.89 0.20
C SER A 339 -5.10 -12.50 -0.28
N GLY A 340 -4.13 -11.60 -0.44
CA GLY A 340 -4.31 -10.23 -0.91
C GLY A 340 -5.09 -9.29 0.01
N SER A 341 -5.44 -9.73 1.23
CA SER A 341 -5.95 -8.87 2.29
C SER A 341 -4.80 -8.38 3.19
N TYR A 342 -4.96 -7.21 3.81
CA TYR A 342 -3.91 -6.58 4.62
C TYR A 342 -4.33 -6.52 6.09
N ALA A 343 -3.54 -7.14 6.98
CA ALA A 343 -3.75 -7.12 8.42
C ALA A 343 -3.88 -5.69 8.98
N THR A 344 -3.06 -4.76 8.48
CA THR A 344 -3.10 -3.34 8.87
C THR A 344 -4.44 -2.68 8.57
N MET A 345 -5.17 -3.11 7.54
CA MET A 345 -6.49 -2.55 7.21
C MET A 345 -7.58 -3.08 8.15
N MET A 346 -7.51 -4.36 8.53
CA MET A 346 -8.39 -4.93 9.54
C MET A 346 -8.14 -4.29 10.91
N LEU A 347 -6.87 -4.19 11.32
CA LEU A 347 -6.48 -3.53 12.56
C LEU A 347 -6.87 -2.06 12.58
N ARG A 348 -6.75 -1.35 11.45
CA ARG A 348 -7.24 0.02 11.33
C ARG A 348 -8.74 0.09 11.59
N GLU A 349 -9.56 -0.80 11.05
CA GLU A 349 -11.00 -0.77 11.29
C GLU A 349 -11.34 -1.15 12.74
N LEU A 350 -10.55 -2.01 13.39
CA LEU A 350 -10.67 -2.35 14.80
C LEU A 350 -10.28 -1.16 15.70
N MET A 351 -9.13 -0.55 15.45
CA MET A 351 -8.55 0.50 16.29
C MET A 351 -9.12 1.89 16.01
N THR A 352 -9.57 2.20 14.79
CA THR A 352 -10.13 3.52 14.49
C THR A 352 -11.54 3.66 15.08
N THR A 353 -12.26 2.56 15.33
CA THR A 353 -13.53 2.63 16.06
C THR A 353 -13.43 3.08 17.51
N THR A 354 -12.24 3.06 18.12
CA THR A 354 -12.03 3.66 19.45
C THR A 354 -11.75 5.18 19.38
N LEU A 355 -11.48 5.72 18.19
CA LEU A 355 -11.27 7.15 17.93
C LEU A 355 -12.49 7.75 17.19
N ALA A 356 -13.54 8.02 17.97
CA ALA A 356 -14.67 8.89 17.64
C ALA A 356 -15.44 8.57 16.33
N ARG A 357 -16.44 7.69 16.42
CA ARG A 357 -17.70 7.86 15.66
C ARG A 357 -18.81 8.20 16.66
N TYR A 358 -19.03 9.49 16.89
CA TYR A 358 -20.29 9.94 17.48
C TYR A 358 -21.35 9.98 16.37
N HIS A 359 -22.55 9.51 16.73
CA HIS A 359 -23.75 9.45 15.91
C HIS A 359 -24.11 10.75 15.21
#